data_AF-A0A382ZEH9-F1
#
_entry.id   AF-A0A382ZEH9-F1
#
_cell.length_a   1.000
_cell.length_b   1.000
_cell.length_c   1.000
_cell.angle_alpha   90.00
_cell.angle_beta   90.00
_cell.angle_gamma   90.00
#
_symmetry.space_group_name_H-M   'P 1'
#
loop_
_entity.id
_entity.type
_entity.pdbx_description
1 polymer ?
#
loop_
_entity_poly.entity_id
_entity_poly.type
_entity_poly.pdbx_seq_one_letter_code
_entity_poly.pdbx_strand_id
1 'polypeptide(L)' 'MKHYYTYEILYHFDCGECGKWWSYAKTPDNKEEKHKQEVKHMYCPHCGCKGLLQIKEKFFNNI' A
#
# COMPACT_ATOMS: atom_id res chain seq x y z
N MET A 1 -6.74 34.66 3.03
CA MET A 1 -6.48 33.54 3.95
C MET A 1 -5.99 32.35 3.14
N LYS A 2 -4.86 31.73 3.50
CA LYS A 2 -4.32 30.55 2.79
C LYS A 2 -4.51 29.32 3.67
N HIS A 3 -4.99 28.24 3.08
CA HIS A 3 -5.08 26.92 3.72
C HIS A 3 -4.03 26.00 3.10
N TYR A 4 -3.37 25.21 3.93
CA TYR A 4 -2.38 24.22 3.53
C TYR A 4 -2.89 22.85 3.99
N TYR A 5 -2.72 21.84 3.17
CA TYR A 5 -3.12 20.46 3.48
C TYR A 5 -2.03 19.50 3.05
N THR A 6 -2.00 18.34 3.71
CA THR A 6 -1.23 17.17 3.33
C THR A 6 -2.19 15.99 3.19
N TYR A 7 -1.76 14.93 2.51
CA TYR A 7 -2.52 13.69 2.42
C TYR A 7 -1.57 12.51 2.36
N GLU A 8 -2.09 11.33 2.70
CA GLU A 8 -1.35 10.08 2.73
C GLU A 8 -2.10 9.02 1.91
N ILE A 9 -1.36 8.06 1.37
CA ILE A 9 -1.89 6.84 0.78
C ILE A 9 -1.73 5.72 1.81
N LEU A 10 -2.84 5.08 2.16
CA LEU A 10 -2.86 3.95 3.08
C LEU A 10 -3.00 2.64 2.29
N TYR A 11 -1.98 1.81 2.36
CA TYR A 11 -1.97 0.47 1.77
C TYR A 11 -2.39 -0.56 2.81
N HIS A 12 -3.23 -1.52 2.41
CA HIS A 12 -3.62 -2.68 3.21
C HIS A 12 -3.06 -3.93 2.57
N PHE A 13 -2.34 -4.74 3.36
CA PHE A 13 -1.68 -5.96 2.90
C PHE A 13 -2.15 -7.14 3.71
N ASP A 14 -2.11 -8.31 3.08
CA ASP A 14 -2.36 -9.60 3.72
C ASP A 14 -1.21 -10.53 3.39
N CYS A 15 -0.72 -11.24 4.41
CA CYS A 15 0.32 -12.24 4.21
C CYS A 15 -0.30 -13.51 3.67
N GLY A 16 0.10 -13.94 2.46
CA GLY A 16 -0.30 -15.23 1.90
C GLY A 16 0.17 -16.45 2.73
N GLU A 17 1.24 -16.29 3.52
CA GLU A 17 1.82 -17.38 4.33
C GLU A 17 1.19 -17.49 5.72
N CYS A 18 1.15 -16.39 6.48
CA CYS A 18 0.66 -16.41 7.88
C CYS A 18 -0.76 -15.86 8.06
N GLY A 19 -1.40 -15.36 7.00
CA GLY A 19 -2.78 -14.86 7.01
C GLY A 19 -3.01 -13.56 7.79
N LYS A 20 -1.96 -12.97 8.38
CA LYS A 20 -2.06 -11.69 9.11
C LYS A 20 -2.03 -10.52 8.13
N TRP A 21 -2.78 -9.47 8.47
CA TRP A 21 -2.85 -8.24 7.70
C TRP A 21 -2.08 -7.10 8.40
N TRP A 22 -1.61 -6.14 7.61
CA TRP A 22 -1.01 -4.90 8.13
C TRP A 22 -1.27 -3.73 7.18
N SER A 23 -1.04 -2.51 7.69
CA SER A 23 -1.12 -1.29 6.89
C SER A 23 0.24 -0.59 6.79
N TYR A 24 0.43 0.14 5.69
CA TYR A 24 1.57 1.05 5.51
C TYR A 24 1.05 2.38 4.99
N ALA A 25 1.34 3.46 5.71
CA ALA A 25 1.05 4.82 5.26
C ALA A 25 2.27 5.37 4.53
N LYS A 26 2.05 5.97 3.36
CA LYS A 26 3.07 6.75 2.66
C LYS A 26 2.51 8.12 2.28
N THR A 27 3.29 9.16 2.57
CA THR A 27 3.10 10.48 1.97
C THR A 27 3.62 10.46 0.53
N PRO A 28 2.82 10.83 -0.48
CA PRO A 28 3.30 10.86 -1.87
C PRO A 28 4.38 11.91 -2.07
N ASP A 29 5.42 11.54 -2.79
CA ASP A 29 6.56 12.41 -3.10
C ASP A 29 6.20 13.44 -4.18
N ASN A 30 5.14 13.17 -4.98
CA ASN A 30 4.59 14.11 -5.96
C ASN A 30 3.10 13.85 -6.24
N LYS A 31 2.46 14.77 -6.98
CA LYS A 31 1.03 14.69 -7.35
C LYS A 31 0.68 13.50 -8.26
N GLU A 32 1.65 12.94 -8.98
CA GLU A 32 1.46 11.85 -9.95
C GLU A 32 1.59 10.44 -9.33
N GLU A 33 2.10 10.33 -8.11
CA GLU A 33 2.28 9.06 -7.40
C GLU A 33 0.97 8.38 -6.95
N LYS A 34 -0.20 9.01 -7.18
CA LYS A 34 -1.50 8.49 -6.73
C LYS A 34 -1.78 7.04 -7.14
N HIS A 35 -1.18 6.54 -8.23
CA HIS A 35 -1.45 5.19 -8.75
C HIS A 35 -0.22 4.41 -9.25
N LYS A 36 1.00 4.92 -9.06
CA LYS A 36 2.19 4.44 -9.81
C LYS A 36 3.30 3.78 -8.97
N GLN A 37 3.09 3.54 -7.68
CA GLN A 37 4.14 2.89 -6.89
C GLN A 37 4.18 1.38 -7.16
N GLU A 38 5.10 0.97 -8.04
CA GLU A 38 5.52 -0.42 -8.19
C GLU A 38 6.38 -0.84 -6.99
N VAL A 39 5.77 -1.04 -5.83
CA VAL A 39 6.44 -1.80 -4.76
C VAL A 39 6.37 -3.27 -5.16
N LYS A 40 7.47 -3.82 -5.67
CA LYS A 40 7.46 -5.19 -6.23
C LYS A 40 7.44 -6.27 -5.15
N HIS A 41 8.10 -6.02 -4.01
CA HIS A 41 8.22 -7.00 -2.94
C HIS A 41 8.16 -6.36 -1.56
N MET A 42 7.72 -7.12 -0.57
CA MET A 42 7.75 -6.73 0.84
C MET A 42 8.01 -7.93 1.75
N TYR A 43 8.59 -7.67 2.93
CA TYR A 43 8.67 -8.64 4.00
C TYR A 43 7.43 -8.54 4.89
N CYS A 44 6.84 -9.68 5.24
CA CYS A 44 5.78 -9.72 6.24
C CYS A 44 6.38 -9.36 7.61
N PRO A 45 5.85 -8.35 8.33
CA PRO A 45 6.36 -7.96 9.64
C PRO A 45 6.08 -9.01 10.73
N HIS A 46 5.23 -10.00 10.46
CA HIS A 46 4.84 -11.00 11.45
C HIS A 46 5.63 -12.31 11.35
N CYS A 47 5.92 -12.79 10.14
CA CYS A 47 6.62 -14.07 9.92
C CYS A 47 7.94 -13.94 9.15
N GLY A 48 8.26 -12.74 8.64
CA GLY A 48 9.51 -12.48 7.92
C GLY A 48 9.56 -13.02 6.49
N CYS A 49 8.49 -13.61 5.96
CA CYS A 49 8.47 -14.08 4.58
C CYS A 49 8.54 -12.91 3.59
N LYS A 50 9.33 -13.05 2.52
CA LYS A 50 9.37 -12.10 1.41
C LYS A 50 8.37 -12.54 0.34
N GLY A 51 7.47 -11.65 -0.05
CA GLY A 51 6.49 -11.91 -1.10
C GLY A 51 6.51 -10.85 -2.19
N LEU A 52 6.13 -11.23 -3.41
CA LEU A 52 5.73 -10.29 -4.46
C LEU A 52 4.41 -9.63 -4.04
N LEU A 53 4.31 -8.32 -4.22
CA LEU A 53 3.04 -7.63 -3.98
C LEU A 53 2.16 -7.73 -5.23
N GLN A 54 0.89 -8.10 -5.02
CA GLN A 54 -0.14 -8.15 -6.04
C GLN A 54 -1.34 -7.37 -5.55
N ILE A 55 -1.95 -6.60 -6.44
CA ILE A 55 -3.22 -5.93 -6.13
C ILE A 55 -4.29 -7.00 -6.05
N LYS A 56 -5.11 -6.96 -4.99
CA LYS A 56 -6.23 -7.88 -4.84
C LYS A 56 -7.14 -7.81 -6.06
N GLU A 57 -7.58 -8.96 -6.54
CA GLU A 57 -8.57 -9.03 -7.61
C GLU A 57 -9.78 -8.16 -7.26
N LYS A 58 -10.31 -7.45 -8.26
CA LYS A 58 -11.48 -6.57 -8.14
C LYS A 58 -11.33 -5.38 -7.19
N PHE A 59 -10.13 -5.06 -6.68
CA PHE A 59 -9.92 -3.87 -5.85
C PHE A 59 -10.41 -2.58 -6.55
N PHE A 60 -10.12 -2.46 -7.85
CA PHE A 60 -10.55 -1.31 -8.66
C PHE A 60 -11.98 -1.43 -9.19
N ASN A 61 -12.68 -2.55 -8.98
CA ASN A 61 -14.06 -2.69 -9.47
C ASN A 61 -15.06 -1.91 -8.60
N ASN A 62 -14.62 -1.43 -7.43
CA ASN A 62 -15.44 -0.74 -6.44
C ASN A 62 -15.06 0.75 -6.30
N ILE A 63 -14.31 1.31 -7.26
CA ILE A 63 -13.89 2.73 -7.32
C ILE A 63 -14.40 3.31 -8.63
#